data_AF-Q5LGN5-F1
#
_entry.id   AF-Q5LGN5-F1
#
_cell.length_a   1.000
_cell.length_b   1.000
_cell.length_c   1.000
_cell.angle_alpha   90.00
_cell.angle_beta   90.00
_cell.angle_gamma   90.00
#
_symmetry.space_group_name_H-M   'P 1'
#
loop_
_entity.id
_entity.type
_entity.pdbx_description
1 polymer ?
#
loop_
_entity_poly.entity_id
_entity_poly.type
_entity_poly.pdbx_seq_one_letter_code
_entity_poly.pdbx_strand_id
1 'polypeptide(L)'
;MSKKKRGEERMKEEDNILKKVGKKNSFKVPEGYFENLTSEVMGKLPEKEGPAFEEVKQPTMWIRMKPLLYMAAMFIGAALIIRVASSNHQPTTAGDHLTANEAATEVVSDEYIDVALDRSMLDDYSLYVYLSDATAE
;
A
#
# COMPACT_ATOMS: atom_id res chain seq x y z
N MET A 1 -40.58 8.56 52.41
CA MET A 1 -39.64 8.35 53.54
C MET A 1 -38.34 7.61 53.17
N SER A 2 -38.30 6.75 52.14
CA SER A 2 -37.16 5.84 51.86
C SER A 2 -35.89 6.50 51.26
N LYS A 3 -36.01 7.58 50.47
CA LYS A 3 -34.84 8.26 49.88
C LYS A 3 -34.00 9.04 50.90
N LYS A 4 -34.64 9.62 51.93
CA LYS A 4 -33.96 10.39 52.99
C LYS A 4 -33.06 9.51 53.87
N LYS A 5 -33.55 8.34 54.28
CA LYS A 5 -32.77 7.37 55.07
C LYS A 5 -31.52 6.86 54.34
N ARG A 6 -31.63 6.59 53.02
CA ARG A 6 -30.48 6.15 52.20
C ARG A 6 -29.38 7.22 52.06
N GLY A 7 -29.74 8.50 52.00
CA GLY A 7 -28.75 9.58 51.96
C GLY A 7 -27.98 9.74 53.28
N GLU A 8 -28.66 9.57 54.41
CA GLU A 8 -28.05 9.61 55.74
C GLU A 8 -27.10 8.42 56.00
N GLU A 9 -27.41 7.24 55.46
CA GLU A 9 -26.51 6.07 55.53
C GLU A 9 -25.23 6.29 54.72
N ARG A 10 -25.33 6.85 53.50
CA ARG A 10 -24.14 7.14 52.68
C ARG A 10 -23.23 8.19 53.30
N MET A 11 -23.76 9.27 53.87
CA MET A 11 -22.92 10.27 54.55
C MET A 11 -22.15 9.65 55.72
N LYS A 12 -22.79 8.77 56.50
CA LYS A 12 -22.12 8.08 57.62
C LYS A 12 -21.06 7.09 57.15
N GLU A 13 -21.28 6.42 56.02
CA GLU A 13 -20.31 5.50 55.42
C GLU A 13 -19.09 6.26 54.85
N GLU A 14 -19.34 7.34 54.12
CA GLU A 14 -18.29 8.24 53.60
C GLU A 14 -17.42 8.82 54.74
N ASP A 15 -18.05 9.26 55.83
CA ASP A 15 -17.34 9.74 57.03
C ASP A 15 -16.50 8.65 57.70
N ASN A 16 -16.98 7.39 57.71
CA ASN A 16 -16.22 6.26 58.25
C ASN A 16 -14.98 5.96 57.41
N ILE A 17 -15.12 6.00 56.08
CA ILE A 17 -14.03 5.78 55.13
C ILE A 17 -13.01 6.92 55.24
N LEU A 18 -13.46 8.18 55.28
CA LEU A 18 -12.59 9.35 55.46
C LEU A 18 -11.85 9.34 56.79
N LYS A 19 -12.48 8.83 57.86
CA LYS A 19 -11.84 8.68 59.18
C LYS A 19 -10.80 7.56 59.21
N LYS A 20 -11.02 6.46 58.48
CA LYS A 20 -10.10 5.31 58.43
C LYS A 20 -8.93 5.51 57.47
N VAL A 21 -9.21 6.01 56.26
CA VAL A 21 -8.23 6.14 55.17
C VAL A 21 -7.56 7.52 55.19
N GLY A 22 -8.22 8.52 55.79
CA GLY A 22 -7.76 9.90 55.77
C GLY A 22 -7.97 10.55 54.40
N LYS A 23 -8.01 11.88 54.36
CA LYS A 23 -8.11 12.65 53.11
C LYS A 23 -6.76 12.81 52.39
N LYS A 24 -5.72 12.11 52.85
CA LYS A 24 -4.37 12.25 52.31
C LYS A 24 -4.23 11.36 51.09
N ASN A 25 -3.79 11.95 49.98
CA ASN A 25 -3.52 11.19 48.77
C ASN A 25 -2.31 10.27 49.01
N SER A 26 -2.54 8.95 49.00
CA SER A 26 -1.49 7.94 49.15
C SER A 26 -0.62 7.81 47.90
N PHE A 27 -1.12 8.26 46.75
CA PHE A 27 -0.38 8.26 45.49
C PHE A 27 0.31 9.62 45.33
N LYS A 28 1.57 9.69 45.77
CA LYS A 28 2.44 10.82 45.47
C LYS A 28 3.43 10.41 44.40
N VAL A 29 3.44 11.16 43.30
CA VAL A 29 4.51 11.04 42.32
C VAL A 29 5.74 11.80 42.82
N PRO A 30 6.95 11.31 42.51
CA PRO A 30 8.16 12.10 42.69
C PRO A 30 8.06 13.45 41.95
N GLU A 31 8.65 14.49 42.52
CA GLU A 31 8.75 15.79 41.83
C GLU A 31 9.54 15.62 40.53
N GLY A 32 9.05 16.20 39.43
CA GLY A 32 9.66 16.07 38.10
C GLY A 32 9.38 14.76 37.34
N TYR A 33 8.62 13.80 37.90
CA TYR A 33 8.31 12.52 37.21
C TYR A 33 7.63 12.73 35.84
N PHE A 34 6.60 13.58 35.79
CA PHE A 34 5.89 13.87 34.56
C PHE A 34 6.67 14.79 33.61
N GLU A 35 7.69 15.51 34.11
CA GLU A 35 8.54 16.39 33.29
C GLU A 35 9.47 15.56 32.41
N ASN A 36 10.03 14.48 32.96
CA ASN A 36 10.90 13.55 32.25
C ASN A 36 10.16 12.43 31.49
N LEU A 37 8.86 12.21 31.76
CA LEU A 37 8.07 11.16 31.12
C LEU A 37 8.09 11.26 29.60
N THR A 38 7.88 12.46 29.05
CA THR A 38 7.85 12.66 27.59
C THR A 38 9.20 12.31 26.96
N SER A 39 10.30 12.74 27.59
CA SER A 39 11.65 12.45 27.11
C SER A 39 11.99 10.97 27.23
N GLU A 40 11.58 10.32 28.32
CA GLU A 40 11.77 8.88 28.52
C GLU A 40 10.94 8.07 27.51
N VAL A 41 9.68 8.42 27.28
CA VAL A 41 8.82 7.77 26.26
C VAL A 41 9.42 7.95 24.87
N MET A 42 9.89 9.15 24.51
CA MET A 42 10.57 9.41 23.23
C MET A 42 11.92 8.68 23.10
N GLY A 43 12.66 8.51 24.20
CA GLY A 43 13.91 7.74 24.20
C GLY A 43 13.73 6.22 24.26
N LYS A 44 12.54 5.73 24.64
CA LYS A 44 12.15 4.31 24.66
C LYS A 44 11.39 3.88 23.42
N LEU A 45 10.82 4.82 22.69
CA LEU A 45 10.43 4.57 21.32
C LEU A 45 11.68 4.07 20.58
N PRO A 46 11.58 3.00 19.77
CA PRO A 46 12.68 2.68 18.87
C PRO A 46 13.05 3.98 18.20
N GLU A 47 14.35 4.31 18.14
CA GLU A 47 14.81 5.43 17.33
C GLU A 47 13.99 5.30 16.07
N LYS A 48 13.11 6.28 15.83
CA LYS A 48 12.52 6.37 14.52
C LYS A 48 13.75 6.72 13.72
N GLU A 49 14.41 5.66 13.26
CA GLU A 49 15.06 5.57 11.98
C GLU A 49 14.08 6.33 11.11
N GLY A 50 14.26 7.65 11.03
CA GLY A 50 13.76 8.43 9.93
C GLY A 50 14.26 7.59 8.78
N PRO A 51 13.29 6.97 8.08
CA PRO A 51 13.38 5.63 7.50
C PRO A 51 14.82 5.44 7.14
N ALA A 52 15.50 4.48 7.81
CA ALA A 52 16.91 4.21 7.63
C ALA A 52 17.29 4.80 6.30
N PHE A 53 18.10 5.85 6.32
CA PHE A 53 18.68 6.36 5.09
C PHE A 53 19.63 5.25 4.60
N GLU A 54 19.16 3.99 4.41
CA GLU A 54 19.07 3.38 3.10
C GLU A 54 19.09 4.55 2.15
N GLU A 55 20.30 4.83 1.68
CA GLU A 55 20.53 5.47 0.42
C GLU A 55 19.33 5.10 -0.42
N VAL A 56 18.37 6.01 -0.52
CA VAL A 56 17.35 5.98 -1.54
C VAL A 56 18.24 6.12 -2.74
N LYS A 57 18.71 4.97 -3.24
CA LYS A 57 19.60 4.81 -4.35
C LYS A 57 18.73 5.36 -5.42
N GLN A 58 18.91 6.66 -5.64
CA GLN A 58 17.98 7.46 -6.38
C GLN A 58 17.74 6.65 -7.64
N PRO A 59 16.50 6.46 -8.10
CA PRO A 59 16.28 5.87 -9.41
C PRO A 59 16.89 6.85 -10.41
N THR A 60 18.22 6.78 -10.51
CA THR A 60 19.07 7.49 -11.42
C THR A 60 18.60 7.02 -12.78
N MET A 61 18.59 7.93 -13.74
CA MET A 61 17.98 7.78 -15.06
C MET A 61 18.23 6.42 -15.77
N TRP A 62 19.24 5.66 -15.35
CA TRP A 62 19.48 4.24 -15.65
C TRP A 62 18.25 3.31 -15.62
N ILE A 63 17.31 3.47 -14.69
CA ILE A 63 16.10 2.63 -14.67
C ILE A 63 15.21 2.90 -15.90
N ARG A 64 15.18 4.14 -16.39
CA ARG A 64 14.44 4.51 -17.63
C ARG A 64 15.22 4.18 -18.90
N MET A 65 16.54 4.05 -18.83
CA MET A 65 17.38 3.69 -19.98
C MET A 65 17.42 2.18 -20.27
N LYS A 66 17.22 1.34 -19.25
CA LYS A 66 17.09 -0.12 -19.39
C LYS A 66 16.07 -0.55 -20.46
N PRO A 67 14.79 -0.11 -20.41
CA PRO A 67 13.81 -0.51 -21.42
C PRO A 67 14.17 0.01 -22.82
N LEU A 68 14.74 1.22 -22.93
CA LEU A 68 15.16 1.77 -24.22
C LEU A 68 16.28 0.92 -24.86
N LEU A 69 17.19 0.39 -24.05
CA LEU A 69 18.27 -0.48 -24.51
C LEU A 69 17.75 -1.82 -25.05
N TYR A 70 16.76 -2.43 -24.38
CA TYR A 70 16.10 -3.66 -24.88
C TYR A 70 15.37 -3.41 -26.21
N MET A 71 14.67 -2.28 -26.33
CA MET A 71 14.02 -1.90 -27.58
C MET A 71 15.04 -1.73 -28.71
N ALA A 72 16.16 -1.03 -28.46
CA ALA A 72 17.23 -0.88 -29.43
C ALA A 72 17.80 -2.24 -29.89
N ALA A 73 18.01 -3.19 -28.98
CA ALA A 73 18.46 -4.53 -29.32
C ALA A 73 17.44 -5.29 -30.21
N MET A 74 16.13 -5.16 -29.91
CA MET A 74 15.06 -5.72 -30.75
C MET A 74 15.07 -5.13 -32.15
N PHE A 75 15.20 -3.81 -32.30
CA PHE A 75 15.26 -3.16 -33.61
C PHE A 75 16.49 -3.58 -34.41
N ILE A 76 17.66 -3.69 -33.77
CA ILE A 76 18.88 -4.18 -34.43
C ILE A 76 18.71 -5.65 -34.85
N GLY A 77 18.15 -6.50 -33.98
CA GLY A 77 17.87 -7.90 -34.31
C GLY A 77 16.92 -8.05 -35.50
N ALA A 78 15.79 -7.35 -35.48
CA ALA A 78 14.83 -7.35 -36.58
C ALA A 78 15.45 -6.79 -37.88
N ALA A 79 16.23 -5.71 -37.79
CA ALA A 79 16.91 -5.13 -38.94
C ALA A 79 17.94 -6.10 -39.55
N LEU A 80 18.68 -6.86 -38.74
CA LEU A 80 19.62 -7.87 -39.22
C LEU A 80 18.90 -9.04 -39.90
N ILE A 81 17.77 -9.51 -39.33
CA ILE A 81 16.95 -10.56 -39.94
C ILE A 81 16.40 -10.09 -41.29
N ILE A 82 15.82 -8.89 -41.36
CA ILE A 82 15.33 -8.29 -42.61
C ILE A 82 16.48 -8.06 -43.59
N ARG A 83 17.64 -7.59 -43.14
CA ARG A 83 18.82 -7.33 -44.01
C ARG A 83 19.36 -8.62 -44.61
N VAL A 84 19.52 -9.68 -43.82
CA VAL A 84 20.01 -10.99 -44.28
C VAL A 84 18.99 -11.64 -45.21
N ALA A 85 17.71 -11.62 -44.84
CA ALA A 85 16.65 -12.12 -45.71
C ALA A 85 16.60 -11.31 -47.02
N SER A 86 16.43 -10.00 -46.96
CA SER A 86 16.32 -9.15 -48.15
C SER A 86 17.56 -9.14 -49.05
N SER A 87 18.75 -9.52 -48.54
CA SER A 87 19.95 -9.62 -49.39
C SER A 87 19.94 -10.87 -50.30
N ASN A 88 19.05 -11.84 -50.04
CA ASN A 88 18.95 -13.08 -50.81
C ASN A 88 17.60 -13.27 -51.54
N HIS A 89 16.67 -12.30 -51.45
CA HIS A 89 15.35 -12.40 -52.07
C HIS A 89 15.07 -11.20 -52.98
N GLN A 90 14.77 -11.51 -54.24
CA GLN A 90 14.25 -10.58 -55.24
C GLN A 90 12.91 -9.97 -54.74
N PRO A 91 12.62 -8.68 -54.98
CA PRO A 91 11.46 -8.02 -54.40
C PRO A 91 10.19 -8.41 -55.16
N THR A 92 9.42 -9.36 -54.65
CA THR A 92 8.05 -9.58 -55.09
C THR A 92 7.08 -8.92 -54.13
N THR A 93 6.62 -7.75 -54.58
CA THR A 93 5.23 -7.33 -54.60
C THR A 93 4.47 -7.22 -53.27
N ALA A 94 4.05 -5.98 -53.00
CA ALA A 94 3.00 -5.58 -52.10
C ALA A 94 1.86 -6.61 -51.95
N GLY A 95 1.51 -6.90 -50.69
CA GLY A 95 0.24 -7.52 -50.34
C GLY A 95 0.35 -8.80 -49.51
N ASP A 96 1.04 -8.79 -48.38
CA ASP A 96 0.71 -9.74 -47.31
C ASP A 96 1.22 -9.21 -45.95
N HIS A 97 0.47 -8.28 -45.37
CA HIS A 97 0.65 -7.91 -43.96
C HIS A 97 -0.10 -8.94 -43.11
N LEU A 98 0.34 -10.19 -43.12
CA LEU A 98 -0.10 -11.19 -42.16
C LEU A 98 1.04 -12.16 -41.87
N THR A 99 1.41 -12.21 -40.58
CA THR A 99 2.10 -13.30 -39.89
C THR A 99 3.59 -13.50 -40.12
N ALA A 100 4.38 -13.10 -39.11
CA ALA A 100 5.42 -13.97 -38.52
C ALA A 100 6.03 -13.32 -37.26
N ASN A 101 5.30 -13.31 -36.14
CA ASN A 101 5.92 -13.52 -34.83
C ASN A 101 4.85 -13.94 -33.80
N GLU A 102 4.73 -15.25 -33.59
CA GLU A 102 4.08 -15.83 -32.42
C GLU A 102 4.93 -15.54 -31.18
N ALA A 103 4.59 -14.46 -30.49
CA ALA A 103 4.82 -14.32 -29.06
C ALA A 103 3.59 -13.63 -28.49
N ALA A 104 2.68 -14.46 -27.96
CA ALA A 104 1.46 -14.14 -27.23
C ALA A 104 1.31 -12.66 -26.80
N THR A 105 0.83 -11.83 -27.72
CA THR A 105 0.02 -10.67 -27.39
C THR A 105 -1.27 -10.94 -28.13
N GLU A 106 -2.12 -11.78 -27.52
CA GLU A 106 -3.51 -11.86 -27.91
C GLU A 106 -4.03 -10.43 -27.78
N VAL A 107 -4.20 -9.76 -28.91
CA VAL A 107 -4.89 -8.48 -28.97
C VAL A 107 -6.33 -8.82 -28.65
N VAL A 108 -6.64 -8.88 -27.36
CA VAL A 108 -7.99 -9.14 -26.90
C VAL A 108 -8.80 -7.94 -27.37
N SER A 109 -9.62 -8.16 -28.39
CA SER A 109 -10.52 -7.15 -28.91
C SER A 109 -11.55 -6.79 -27.85
N ASP A 110 -11.99 -5.52 -27.84
CA ASP A 110 -13.04 -5.05 -26.92
C ASP A 110 -14.29 -5.96 -26.95
N GLU A 111 -14.60 -6.54 -28.12
CA GLU A 111 -15.66 -7.54 -28.27
C GLU A 111 -15.46 -8.82 -27.45
N TYR A 112 -14.21 -9.31 -27.33
CA TYR A 112 -13.92 -10.47 -26.50
C TYR A 112 -13.94 -10.12 -25.00
N ILE A 113 -13.47 -8.91 -24.64
CA ILE A 113 -13.55 -8.41 -23.27
C ILE A 113 -15.01 -8.32 -22.83
N ASP A 114 -15.88 -7.73 -23.63
CA ASP A 114 -17.31 -7.58 -23.32
C ASP A 114 -18.00 -8.94 -23.17
N VAL A 115 -17.70 -9.89 -24.06
CA VAL A 115 -18.26 -11.25 -23.99
C VAL A 115 -17.75 -12.03 -22.77
N ALA A 116 -16.48 -11.86 -22.39
CA ALA A 116 -15.94 -12.46 -21.18
C ALA A 116 -16.54 -11.84 -19.91
N LEU A 117 -16.74 -10.52 -19.92
CA LEU A 117 -17.35 -9.77 -18.82
C LEU A 117 -18.82 -10.18 -18.61
N ASP A 118 -19.60 -10.27 -19.68
CA ASP A 118 -21.00 -10.72 -19.66
C ASP A 118 -21.11 -12.17 -19.15
N ARG A 119 -20.21 -13.06 -19.60
CA ARG A 119 -20.14 -14.45 -19.10
C ARG A 119 -19.74 -14.56 -17.63
N SER A 120 -18.98 -13.60 -17.12
CA SER A 120 -18.56 -13.59 -15.71
C SER A 120 -19.68 -13.14 -14.76
N MET A 121 -20.80 -12.63 -15.29
CA MET A 121 -21.88 -11.99 -14.52
C MET A 121 -21.37 -10.93 -13.52
N LEU A 122 -20.23 -10.31 -13.83
CA LEU A 122 -19.59 -9.31 -12.99
C LEU A 122 -20.24 -7.96 -13.27
N ASP A 123 -20.92 -7.40 -12.26
CA ASP A 123 -21.54 -6.08 -12.35
C ASP A 123 -20.54 -4.96 -11.96
N ASP A 124 -20.85 -3.73 -12.36
CA ASP A 124 -20.02 -2.56 -12.07
C ASP A 124 -19.83 -2.34 -10.57
N TYR A 125 -20.78 -2.79 -9.74
CA TYR A 125 -20.71 -2.69 -8.29
C TYR A 125 -19.67 -3.66 -7.69
N SER A 126 -19.64 -4.90 -8.17
CA SER A 126 -18.64 -5.91 -7.80
C SER A 126 -17.24 -5.47 -8.18
N LEU A 127 -17.07 -4.84 -9.36
CA LEU A 127 -15.80 -4.23 -9.77
C LEU A 127 -15.33 -3.15 -8.78
N TYR A 128 -16.24 -2.26 -8.35
CA TYR A 128 -15.93 -1.20 -7.40
C TYR A 128 -15.55 -1.73 -6.01
N VAL A 129 -16.27 -2.73 -5.49
CA VAL A 129 -15.95 -3.37 -4.21
C VAL A 129 -14.57 -4.03 -4.28
N TYR A 130 -14.27 -4.76 -5.35
CA TYR A 130 -12.97 -5.41 -5.52
C TYR A 130 -11.82 -4.39 -5.57
N LEU A 131 -11.99 -3.31 -6.34
CA LEU A 131 -10.98 -2.26 -6.44
C LEU A 131 -10.81 -1.50 -5.11
N SER A 132 -11.91 -1.23 -4.40
CA SER A 132 -11.83 -0.54 -3.10
C SER A 132 -11.17 -1.41 -2.02
N ASP A 133 -11.47 -2.71 -1.96
CA ASP A 133 -10.78 -3.66 -1.07
C ASP A 133 -9.29 -3.82 -1.44
N ALA A 134 -8.95 -3.89 -2.74
CA ALA A 134 -7.56 -4.00 -3.19
C ALA A 134 -6.74 -2.72 -2.95
N THR A 135 -7.39 -1.55 -2.88
CA THR A 135 -6.75 -0.29 -2.48
C THR A 135 -6.66 -0.09 -0.98
N ALA A 136 -7.28 -0.97 -0.19
CA ALA A 136 -7.27 -0.90 1.27
C ALA A 136 -6.07 -1.65 1.92
N GLU A 137 -5.20 -2.28 1.12
CA GLU A 137 -3.88 -2.79 1.54
C GLU A 137 -2.73 -1.85 1.18
#